data_AF-A0A957S712-F1
#
_entry.id   AF-A0A957S712-F1
#
_cell.length_a   1.000
_cell.length_b   1.000
_cell.length_c   1.000
_cell.angle_alpha   90.00
_cell.angle_beta   90.00
_cell.angle_gamma   90.00
#
_symmetry.space_group_name_H-M   'P 1'
#
loop_
_entity.id
_entity.type
_entity.pdbx_description
1 polymer ?
#
loop_
_entity_poly.entity_id
_entity_poly.type
_entity_poly.pdbx_seq_one_letter_code
_entity_poly.pdbx_strand_id
1 'polypeptide(L)'
;MTENVLTNQEAQFERGDVLNRPLTSLLVLNWENVAWLLLLIVAAVARFYDVGVRVMSHDESLHALYSYYLYDAGNYDHNPMMHGPLLFHMNAFMYFLFGVTDATARIVPALFGMGAIWMARLYRPYIGRTGALIAGVLIAVSPSLLFHSRYIR
;
A
#
# COMPACT_ATOMS: atom_id res chain seq x y z
N MET A 1 4.97 -21.06 49.72
CA MET A 1 5.73 -20.54 48.55
C MET A 1 5.07 -20.86 47.20
N THR A 2 3.87 -21.45 47.15
CA THR A 2 3.20 -21.92 45.92
C THR A 2 2.05 -21.03 45.41
N GLU A 3 1.53 -20.10 46.21
CA GLU A 3 0.38 -19.25 45.80
C GLU A 3 0.73 -18.13 44.81
N ASN A 4 1.99 -17.67 44.76
CA ASN A 4 2.43 -16.60 43.85
C ASN A 4 2.66 -17.05 42.40
N VAL A 5 2.65 -18.36 42.12
CA VAL A 5 2.86 -18.87 40.76
C VAL A 5 1.56 -18.84 39.96
N LEU A 6 0.42 -19.10 40.59
CA LEU A 6 -0.88 -19.16 39.94
C LEU A 6 -1.41 -17.76 39.56
N THR A 7 -1.16 -16.76 40.39
CA THR A 7 -1.54 -15.36 40.13
C THR A 7 -0.83 -14.77 38.90
N ASN A 8 0.39 -15.23 38.60
CA ASN A 8 1.12 -14.78 37.42
C ASN A 8 0.65 -15.47 36.13
N GLN A 9 0.04 -16.66 36.21
CA GLN A 9 -0.53 -17.33 35.04
C GLN A 9 -1.85 -16.67 34.62
N GLU A 10 -2.72 -16.31 35.56
CA GLU A 10 -3.98 -15.62 35.29
C GLU A 10 -3.75 -14.23 34.66
N ALA A 11 -2.74 -13.50 35.12
CA ALA A 11 -2.35 -12.21 34.55
C ALA A 11 -1.79 -12.30 33.12
N GLN A 12 -1.31 -13.47 32.68
CA GLN A 12 -0.83 -13.67 31.31
C GLN A 12 -1.94 -13.97 30.29
N PHE A 13 -3.09 -14.51 30.74
CA PHE A 13 -4.25 -14.79 29.88
C PHE A 13 -5.08 -13.55 29.50
N GLU A 14 -4.91 -12.44 30.23
CA GLU A 14 -5.51 -11.12 29.94
C GLU A 14 -4.79 -10.36 28.79
N ARG A 15 -3.91 -11.02 28.04
CA ARG A 15 -3.26 -10.43 26.86
C ARG A 15 -4.24 -10.47 25.68
N GLY A 16 -5.20 -9.55 25.70
CA GLY A 16 -6.34 -9.45 24.78
C GLY A 16 -6.10 -10.04 23.39
N ASP A 17 -6.72 -11.18 23.17
CA ASP A 17 -6.56 -12.06 22.02
C ASP A 17 -6.85 -11.31 20.72
N VAL A 18 -5.78 -10.97 19.99
CA VAL A 18 -5.82 -10.10 18.80
C VAL A 18 -6.68 -10.72 17.70
N LEU A 19 -6.76 -12.05 17.67
CA LEU A 19 -7.52 -12.85 16.71
C LEU A 19 -9.02 -12.90 17.02
N ASN A 20 -9.42 -12.70 18.28
CA ASN A 20 -10.81 -12.77 18.74
C ASN A 20 -11.50 -11.40 18.78
N ARG A 21 -10.86 -10.34 18.26
CA ARG A 21 -11.50 -9.03 18.15
C ARG A 21 -12.49 -9.04 16.99
N PRO A 22 -13.78 -8.73 17.22
CA PRO A 22 -14.73 -8.66 16.13
C PRO A 22 -14.30 -7.57 15.15
N LEU A 23 -14.39 -7.83 13.83
CA LEU A 23 -14.03 -6.86 12.78
C LEU A 23 -14.78 -5.52 12.94
N THR A 24 -15.94 -5.54 13.57
CA THR A 24 -16.74 -4.35 13.93
C THR A 24 -16.05 -3.44 14.94
N SER A 25 -15.09 -3.94 15.73
CA SER A 25 -14.25 -3.11 16.62
C SER A 25 -13.27 -2.22 15.86
N LEU A 26 -12.98 -2.52 14.58
CA LEU A 26 -12.20 -1.65 13.69
C LEU A 26 -13.01 -0.47 13.16
N LEU A 27 -14.35 -0.56 13.23
CA LEU A 27 -15.31 0.42 12.74
C LEU A 27 -15.80 1.39 13.82
N VAL A 28 -15.20 1.40 15.02
CA VAL A 28 -15.50 2.43 16.03
C VAL A 28 -15.21 3.80 15.40
N LEU A 29 -16.28 4.55 15.15
CA LEU A 29 -16.26 5.75 14.33
C LEU A 29 -15.71 6.92 15.16
N ASN A 30 -14.38 6.97 15.26
CA ASN A 30 -13.65 8.06 15.89
C ASN A 30 -13.33 9.14 14.85
N TRP A 31 -13.27 10.41 15.26
CA TRP A 31 -12.88 11.52 14.38
C TRP A 31 -11.53 11.25 13.68
N GLU A 32 -10.60 10.58 14.35
CA GLU A 32 -9.31 10.16 13.79
C GLU A 32 -9.51 9.19 12.62
N ASN A 33 -10.40 8.21 12.76
CA ASN A 33 -10.70 7.24 11.70
C ASN A 33 -11.35 7.92 10.49
N VAL A 34 -12.24 8.88 10.73
CA VAL A 34 -12.85 9.70 9.67
C VAL A 34 -11.78 10.53 8.96
N ALA A 35 -10.87 11.18 9.69
CA ALA A 35 -9.78 11.96 9.11
C ALA A 35 -8.86 11.11 8.23
N TRP A 36 -8.49 9.91 8.69
CA TRP A 36 -7.69 8.97 7.90
C TRP A 36 -8.44 8.45 6.68
N LEU A 37 -9.73 8.14 6.81
CA LEU A 37 -10.55 7.70 5.69
C LEU A 37 -10.62 8.78 4.61
N LEU A 38 -10.91 10.03 5.00
CA LEU A 38 -10.93 11.17 4.08
C LEU A 38 -9.57 11.37 3.41
N LEU A 39 -8.48 11.30 4.17
CA LEU A 39 -7.13 11.42 3.63
C LEU A 39 -6.83 10.34 2.58
N LEU A 40 -7.21 9.08 2.86
CA LEU A 40 -7.03 7.98 1.91
C LEU A 40 -7.90 8.15 0.66
N ILE A 41 -9.13 8.63 0.79
CA ILE A 41 -10.00 8.91 -0.36
C ILE A 41 -9.36 9.99 -1.24
N VAL A 42 -8.94 11.11 -0.66
CA VAL A 42 -8.26 12.20 -1.39
C VAL A 42 -6.99 11.69 -2.06
N ALA A 43 -6.17 10.92 -1.33
CA ALA A 43 -4.94 10.35 -1.85
C ALA A 43 -5.18 9.35 -2.99
N ALA A 44 -6.25 8.55 -2.92
CA ALA A 44 -6.64 7.62 -3.96
C ALA A 44 -7.08 8.37 -5.21
N VAL A 45 -7.94 9.37 -5.07
CA VAL A 45 -8.34 10.24 -6.18
C VAL A 45 -7.10 10.86 -6.82
N ALA A 46 -6.19 11.47 -6.05
CA ALA A 46 -4.99 12.09 -6.59
C ALA A 46 -4.08 11.12 -7.37
N ARG A 47 -4.07 9.82 -7.02
CA ARG A 47 -3.20 8.81 -7.62
C ARG A 47 -3.83 8.11 -8.82
N PHE A 48 -5.11 7.78 -8.72
CA PHE A 48 -5.83 7.02 -9.74
C PHE A 48 -6.55 7.91 -10.76
N TYR A 49 -6.85 9.16 -10.42
CA TYR A 49 -7.47 10.09 -11.36
C TYR A 49 -6.56 10.32 -12.55
N ASP A 50 -7.06 9.96 -13.73
CA ASP A 50 -6.44 10.21 -15.03
C ASP A 50 -4.99 9.68 -15.16
N VAL A 51 -4.71 8.55 -14.50
CA VAL A 51 -3.37 7.95 -14.48
C VAL A 51 -2.95 7.37 -15.85
N GLY A 52 -3.90 7.07 -16.72
CA GLY A 52 -3.65 6.54 -18.07
C GLY A 52 -3.31 7.60 -19.12
N VAL A 53 -3.58 8.88 -18.87
CA VAL A 53 -3.47 9.94 -19.91
C VAL A 53 -2.02 10.25 -20.31
N ARG A 54 -1.06 10.01 -19.41
CA ARG A 54 0.34 10.31 -19.65
C ARG A 54 0.97 9.22 -20.52
N VAL A 55 1.65 9.63 -21.59
CA VAL A 55 2.47 8.73 -22.42
C VAL A 55 3.52 8.04 -21.55
N MET A 56 3.72 6.75 -21.80
CA MET A 56 4.72 5.92 -21.14
C MET A 56 6.13 6.48 -21.39
N SER A 57 6.90 6.68 -20.32
CA SER A 57 8.33 6.99 -20.46
C SER A 57 9.13 5.76 -20.90
N HIS A 58 10.42 5.97 -21.20
CA HIS A 58 11.33 4.87 -21.51
C HIS A 58 11.37 3.81 -20.39
N ASP A 59 11.55 4.23 -19.14
CA ASP A 59 11.63 3.28 -18.02
C ASP A 59 10.29 2.60 -17.73
N GLU A 60 9.17 3.31 -17.92
CA GLU A 60 7.83 2.74 -17.75
C GLU A 60 7.53 1.69 -18.83
N SER A 61 7.99 1.94 -20.06
CA SER A 61 7.70 1.08 -21.22
C SER A 61 8.31 -0.31 -21.06
N LEU A 62 9.52 -0.42 -20.50
CA LEU A 62 10.17 -1.71 -20.27
C LEU A 62 9.43 -2.52 -19.20
N HIS A 63 8.99 -1.87 -18.12
CA HIS A 63 8.20 -2.53 -17.09
C HIS A 63 6.84 -3.00 -17.61
N ALA A 64 6.17 -2.19 -18.44
CA ALA A 64 4.93 -2.58 -19.08
C ALA A 64 5.13 -3.76 -20.06
N LEU A 65 6.17 -3.72 -20.89
CA LEU A 65 6.44 -4.73 -21.92
C LEU A 65 6.80 -6.10 -21.33
N TYR A 66 7.73 -6.15 -20.36
CA TYR A 66 8.12 -7.42 -19.76
C TYR A 66 7.01 -8.02 -18.89
N SER A 67 6.19 -7.19 -18.23
CA SER A 67 4.97 -7.66 -17.58
C SER A 67 3.94 -8.20 -18.57
N TYR A 68 3.84 -7.59 -19.76
CA TYR A 68 2.97 -8.09 -20.82
C TYR A 68 3.44 -9.47 -21.32
N TYR A 69 4.74 -9.67 -21.57
CA TYR A 69 5.26 -10.99 -21.96
C TYR A 69 5.02 -12.08 -20.92
N LEU A 70 5.15 -11.73 -19.63
CA LEU A 70 4.81 -12.63 -18.54
C LEU A 70 3.30 -12.93 -18.52
N TYR A 71 2.45 -11.94 -18.75
CA TYR A 71 1.00 -12.10 -18.79
C TYR A 71 0.52 -12.95 -19.98
N ASP A 72 1.04 -12.68 -21.18
CA ASP A 72 0.58 -13.29 -22.44
C ASP A 72 1.13 -14.70 -22.65
N ALA A 73 2.44 -14.89 -22.43
CA ALA A 73 3.14 -16.13 -22.77
C ALA A 73 3.72 -16.86 -21.55
N GLY A 74 3.58 -16.31 -20.34
CA GLY A 74 4.21 -16.88 -19.13
C GLY A 74 5.73 -16.73 -19.09
N ASN A 75 6.31 -15.96 -20.01
CA ASN A 75 7.76 -15.83 -20.17
C ASN A 75 8.27 -14.61 -19.40
N TYR A 76 8.97 -14.86 -18.29
CA TYR A 76 9.78 -13.85 -17.60
C TYR A 76 11.20 -14.37 -17.41
N ASP A 77 12.14 -13.75 -18.12
CA ASP A 77 13.56 -13.95 -17.89
C ASP A 77 14.13 -12.72 -17.18
N HIS A 78 14.73 -12.94 -16.02
CA HIS A 78 15.26 -11.86 -15.22
C HIS A 78 16.56 -11.35 -15.83
N ASN A 79 16.49 -10.16 -16.43
CA ASN A 79 17.67 -9.48 -16.93
C ASN A 79 18.27 -8.61 -15.80
N PRO A 80 19.58 -8.74 -15.48
CA PRO A 80 20.27 -7.91 -14.47
C PRO A 80 20.21 -6.40 -14.75
N MET A 81 19.93 -5.98 -15.99
CA MET A 81 19.68 -4.59 -16.37
C MET A 81 18.38 -4.04 -15.75
N MET A 82 17.43 -4.93 -15.41
CA MET A 82 16.13 -4.59 -14.86
C MET A 82 16.13 -4.72 -13.33
N HIS A 83 15.27 -3.96 -12.67
CA HIS A 83 15.09 -4.04 -11.22
C HIS A 83 14.44 -5.36 -10.78
N GLY A 84 14.23 -5.52 -9.46
CA GLY A 84 13.75 -6.77 -8.86
C GLY A 84 12.43 -7.30 -9.48
N PRO A 85 12.21 -8.62 -9.46
CA PRO A 85 11.15 -9.28 -10.24
C PRO A 85 9.72 -8.99 -9.74
N LEU A 86 9.57 -8.53 -8.49
CA LEU A 86 8.27 -8.38 -7.84
C LEU A 86 7.31 -7.49 -8.64
N LEU A 87 7.79 -6.34 -9.12
CA LEU A 87 6.96 -5.37 -9.83
C LEU A 87 6.42 -5.96 -11.14
N PHE A 88 7.22 -6.75 -11.85
CA PHE A 88 6.81 -7.39 -13.09
C PHE A 88 5.69 -8.40 -12.89
N HIS A 89 5.78 -9.21 -11.84
CA HIS A 89 4.78 -10.22 -11.48
C HIS A 89 3.48 -9.59 -10.99
N MET A 90 3.58 -8.58 -10.11
CA MET A 90 2.40 -7.86 -9.62
C MET A 90 1.68 -7.15 -10.76
N ASN A 91 2.42 -6.58 -11.71
CA ASN A 91 1.83 -5.87 -12.84
C ASN A 91 1.22 -6.85 -13.88
N ALA A 92 1.85 -7.99 -14.14
CA ALA A 92 1.25 -9.07 -14.93
C ALA A 92 -0.06 -9.59 -14.31
N PHE A 93 -0.13 -9.68 -12.97
CA PHE A 93 -1.36 -9.99 -12.27
C PHE A 93 -2.44 -8.91 -12.44
N MET A 94 -2.07 -7.62 -12.44
CA MET A 94 -3.02 -6.54 -12.74
C MET A 94 -3.53 -6.60 -14.19
N TYR A 95 -2.66 -6.95 -15.15
CA TYR A 95 -3.08 -7.19 -16.53
C TYR A 95 -4.05 -8.37 -16.66
N PHE A 96 -3.84 -9.44 -15.88
CA PHE A 96 -4.79 -10.55 -15.81
C PHE A 96 -6.17 -10.13 -15.28
N LEU A 97 -6.23 -9.26 -14.26
CA LEU A 97 -7.50 -8.84 -13.67
C LEU A 97 -8.25 -7.77 -14.48
N PHE A 98 -7.54 -6.80 -15.04
CA PHE A 98 -8.14 -5.58 -15.59
C PHE A 98 -7.84 -5.35 -17.08
N GLY A 99 -7.04 -6.23 -17.70
CA GLY A 99 -6.57 -6.07 -19.07
C GLY A 99 -5.35 -5.13 -19.19
N VAL A 100 -4.81 -5.07 -20.41
CA VAL A 100 -3.58 -4.33 -20.72
C VAL A 100 -3.93 -2.92 -21.18
N THR A 101 -3.58 -1.91 -20.38
CA THR A 101 -3.74 -0.49 -20.67
C THR A 101 -2.66 0.33 -19.95
N ASP A 102 -2.43 1.57 -20.37
CA ASP A 102 -1.51 2.50 -19.70
C ASP A 102 -1.93 2.77 -18.24
N ALA A 103 -3.23 2.74 -17.96
CA ALA A 103 -3.75 2.91 -16.61
C ALA A 103 -3.45 1.68 -15.74
N THR A 104 -3.69 0.47 -16.25
CA THR A 104 -3.48 -0.78 -15.49
C THR A 104 -2.01 -1.00 -15.16
N ALA A 105 -1.11 -0.58 -16.05
CA ALA A 105 0.34 -0.60 -15.84
C ALA A 105 0.80 0.21 -14.61
N ARG A 106 0.00 1.20 -14.17
CA ARG A 106 0.34 2.12 -13.07
C ARG A 106 -0.46 1.85 -11.79
N ILE A 107 -1.31 0.81 -11.78
CA ILE A 107 -2.09 0.45 -10.59
C ILE A 107 -1.17 0.04 -9.44
N VAL A 108 -0.17 -0.81 -9.73
CA VAL A 108 0.75 -1.31 -8.69
C VAL A 108 1.49 -0.19 -7.96
N PRO A 109 2.20 0.74 -8.63
CA PRO A 109 2.86 1.84 -7.94
C PRO A 109 1.86 2.75 -7.19
N ALA A 110 0.65 2.94 -7.71
CA ALA A 110 -0.38 3.74 -7.05
C ALA A 110 -0.85 3.10 -5.74
N LEU A 111 -1.02 1.77 -5.72
CA LEU A 111 -1.34 1.00 -4.52
C LEU A 111 -0.23 1.07 -3.47
N PHE A 112 1.05 0.97 -3.86
CA PHE A 112 2.16 1.15 -2.93
C PHE A 112 2.25 2.58 -2.38
N GLY A 113 1.94 3.59 -3.21
CA GLY A 113 1.82 4.98 -2.75
C GLY A 113 0.72 5.16 -1.69
N MET A 114 -0.42 4.50 -1.87
CA MET A 114 -1.49 4.43 -0.85
C MET A 114 -1.03 3.70 0.41
N GLY A 115 -0.30 2.61 0.24
CA GLY A 115 0.32 1.86 1.33
C GLY A 115 1.28 2.71 2.17
N ALA A 116 2.08 3.58 1.55
CA ALA A 116 2.98 4.48 2.25
C ALA A 116 2.23 5.48 3.16
N ILE A 117 1.08 6.00 2.72
CA ILE A 117 0.22 6.85 3.55
C ILE A 117 -0.36 6.06 4.71
N TRP A 118 -0.79 4.82 4.46
CA TRP A 118 -1.27 3.94 5.53
C TRP A 118 -0.17 3.59 6.53
N MET A 119 1.06 3.41 6.08
CA MET A 119 2.21 3.18 6.96
C MET A 119 2.41 4.34 7.93
N ALA A 120 2.17 5.59 7.53
CA ALA A 120 2.24 6.72 8.47
C ALA A 120 1.30 6.54 9.67
N ARG A 121 0.10 5.95 9.47
CA ARG A 121 -0.82 5.58 10.54
C ARG A 121 -0.27 4.48 11.45
N LEU A 122 0.44 3.50 10.89
CA LEU A 122 1.07 2.42 11.66
C LEU A 122 2.21 2.93 12.56
N TYR A 123 2.88 4.01 12.17
CA TYR A 123 3.93 4.66 12.97
C TYR A 123 3.39 5.51 14.13
N ARG A 124 2.06 5.63 14.29
CA ARG A 124 1.44 6.38 15.40
C ARG A 124 1.97 6.09 16.81
N PRO A 125 2.41 4.87 17.19
CA PRO A 125 2.90 4.62 18.55
C PRO A 125 4.23 5.35 18.85
N TYR A 126 4.98 5.74 17.81
CA TYR A 126 6.30 6.35 17.95
C TYR A 126 6.27 7.88 17.83
N ILE A 127 5.45 8.42 16.93
CA ILE A 127 5.40 9.87 16.61
C ILE A 127 4.12 10.56 17.11
N GLY A 128 3.23 9.80 17.76
CA GLY A 128 1.93 10.29 18.23
C GLY A 128 0.87 10.40 17.13
N ARG A 129 -0.38 10.66 17.55
CA ARG A 129 -1.54 10.71 16.65
C ARG A 129 -1.49 11.89 15.67
N THR A 130 -1.15 13.07 16.19
CA THR A 130 -1.05 14.30 15.39
C THR A 130 0.13 14.23 14.43
N GLY A 131 1.29 13.75 14.88
CA GLY A 131 2.47 13.55 14.04
C GLY A 131 2.20 12.57 12.90
N ALA A 132 1.52 11.45 13.17
CA ALA A 132 1.13 10.48 12.15
C ALA A 132 0.19 11.08 11.09
N LEU A 133 -0.81 11.86 11.50
CA LEU A 133 -1.72 12.54 10.57
C LEU A 133 -0.98 13.57 9.70
N ILE A 134 -0.13 14.40 10.31
CA ILE A 134 0.68 15.38 9.57
C ILE A 134 1.60 14.67 8.57
N ALA A 135 2.26 13.58 8.97
CA ALA A 135 3.10 12.79 8.07
C ALA A 135 2.30 12.19 6.91
N GLY A 136 1.10 11.67 7.18
CA GLY A 136 0.19 11.16 6.15
C GLY A 136 -0.21 12.23 5.14
N VAL A 137 -0.57 13.43 5.61
CA VAL A 137 -0.88 14.60 4.75
C VAL A 137 0.36 15.01 3.95
N LEU A 138 1.52 15.05 4.62
CA LEU A 138 2.89 15.11 4.09
C LEU A 138 3.04 14.36 2.77
N ILE A 139 2.88 13.04 2.90
CA ILE A 139 3.06 12.05 1.86
C ILE A 139 1.97 12.14 0.79
N ALA A 140 0.73 12.46 1.19
CA ALA A 140 -0.40 12.54 0.28
C ALA A 140 -0.29 13.71 -0.70
N VAL A 141 0.18 14.88 -0.23
CA VAL A 141 0.21 16.14 -1.00
C VAL A 141 1.55 16.39 -1.68
N SER A 142 2.64 15.76 -1.22
CA SER A 142 3.98 15.95 -1.80
C SER A 142 4.03 15.65 -3.30
N PRO A 143 4.39 16.62 -4.16
CA PRO A 143 4.42 16.44 -5.61
C PRO A 143 5.36 15.32 -6.05
N SER A 144 6.54 15.22 -5.44
CA SER A 144 7.54 14.21 -5.78
C SER A 144 7.05 12.79 -5.47
N LEU A 145 6.45 12.59 -4.29
CA LEU A 145 5.92 11.29 -3.89
C LEU A 145 4.69 10.92 -4.72
N LEU A 146 3.83 11.90 -5.03
CA LEU A 146 2.69 11.68 -5.91
C LEU A 146 3.14 11.24 -7.30
N PHE A 147 4.11 11.95 -7.90
CA PHE A 147 4.67 11.60 -9.20
C PHE A 147 5.24 10.18 -9.23
N HIS A 148 6.09 9.82 -8.28
CA HIS A 148 6.69 8.49 -8.23
C HIS A 148 5.69 7.38 -7.91
N SER A 149 4.64 7.67 -7.14
CA SER A 149 3.56 6.70 -6.92
C SER A 149 2.66 6.49 -8.14
N ARG A 150 2.79 7.29 -9.20
CA ARG A 150 2.06 7.16 -10.47
C ARG A 150 2.99 6.77 -11.63
N TYR A 151 4.20 6.34 -11.33
CA TYR A 151 5.25 6.03 -12.31
C TYR A 151 5.80 4.64 -12.03
N ILE A 152 5.73 3.73 -13.02
CA ILE A 152 6.25 2.37 -12.89
C ILE A 152 7.73 2.33 -13.31
N ARG A 153 8.62 1.99 -12.37
CA ARG A 153 10.07 1.89 -12.60
C ARG A 153 10.72 0.91 -11.65
#